data_AF-A0AAE4RWQ5-F1
#
_entry.id   AF-A0AAE4RWQ5-F1
#
_cell.length_a   1.000
_cell.length_b   1.000
_cell.length_c   1.000
_cell.angle_alpha   90.00
_cell.angle_beta   90.00
_cell.angle_gamma   90.00
#
_symmetry.space_group_name_H-M   'P 1'
#
loop_
_entity.id
_entity.type
_entity.pdbx_description
1 polymer ?
#
loop_
_entity_poly.entity_id
_entity_poly.type
_entity_poly.pdbx_seq_one_letter_code
_entity_poly.pdbx_strand_id
1 'polypeptide(L)'
;MVKDLITDTMKKNLIITFITAFLLCLISCGEVLEDVSFGVTPDSGNVYEAGKEVYFNFSGNPDYITFYSGEAGHKYEYAGKIDGEGTANYGIPVKAMNARADNYSYIYETAGEYDAVFVARNATFEGESKVVARLKITIAEPADNE
;
A
#
# COMPACT_ATOMS: atom_id res chain seq x y z
N MET A 1 -7.81 8.33 67.27
CA MET A 1 -8.26 6.98 66.84
C MET A 1 -9.27 7.04 65.69
N VAL A 2 -10.48 7.62 65.84
CA VAL A 2 -11.47 7.67 64.74
C VAL A 2 -11.06 8.60 63.58
N LYS A 3 -10.45 9.76 63.86
CA LYS A 3 -9.98 10.72 62.84
C LYS A 3 -8.80 10.18 62.00
N ASP A 4 -7.91 9.45 62.65
CA ASP A 4 -6.74 8.82 62.00
C ASP A 4 -7.20 7.69 61.06
N LEU A 5 -8.17 6.88 61.52
CA LEU A 5 -8.80 5.83 60.71
C LEU A 5 -9.52 6.38 59.48
N ILE A 6 -10.25 7.51 59.62
CA ILE A 6 -10.93 8.18 58.49
C ILE A 6 -9.90 8.75 57.51
N THR A 7 -8.81 9.35 58.01
CA THR A 7 -7.76 9.95 57.17
C THR A 7 -7.01 8.89 56.34
N ASP A 8 -6.70 7.74 56.95
CA ASP A 8 -6.07 6.63 56.22
C ASP A 8 -7.01 5.98 55.20
N THR A 9 -8.30 5.87 55.54
CA THR A 9 -9.33 5.38 54.61
C THR A 9 -9.48 6.31 53.40
N MET A 10 -9.46 7.63 53.60
CA MET A 10 -9.55 8.61 52.52
C MET A 10 -8.28 8.63 51.64
N LYS A 11 -7.08 8.51 52.23
CA LYS A 11 -5.82 8.41 51.47
C LYS A 11 -5.78 7.13 50.62
N LYS A 12 -6.20 6.00 51.18
CA LYS A 12 -6.27 4.72 50.46
C LYS A 12 -7.27 4.79 49.30
N ASN A 13 -8.45 5.38 49.51
CA ASN A 13 -9.43 5.58 48.44
C ASN A 13 -8.90 6.53 47.36
N LEU A 14 -8.18 7.60 47.73
CA LEU A 14 -7.54 8.51 46.80
C LEU A 14 -6.47 7.81 45.96
N ILE A 15 -5.64 6.98 46.59
CA ILE A 15 -4.63 6.15 45.91
C ILE A 15 -5.30 5.16 44.95
N ILE A 16 -6.38 4.49 45.38
CA ILE A 16 -7.14 3.57 44.52
C ILE A 16 -7.71 4.32 43.30
N THR A 17 -8.26 5.52 43.48
CA THR A 17 -8.77 6.35 42.37
C THR A 17 -7.67 6.75 41.39
N PHE A 18 -6.46 7.07 41.88
CA PHE A 18 -5.33 7.38 41.00
C PHE A 18 -4.84 6.14 40.24
N ILE A 19 -4.81 4.97 40.88
CA ILE A 19 -4.43 3.71 40.24
C ILE A 19 -5.44 3.30 39.15
N THR A 20 -6.75 3.42 39.43
CA THR A 20 -7.78 3.07 38.44
C THR A 20 -7.81 4.06 37.28
N ALA A 21 -7.66 5.36 37.54
CA ALA A 21 -7.57 6.37 36.48
C ALA A 21 -6.32 6.17 35.59
N PHE A 22 -5.19 5.80 36.18
CA PHE A 22 -3.97 5.48 35.43
C PHE A 22 -4.10 4.20 34.60
N LEU A 23 -4.79 3.18 35.12
CA LEU A 23 -5.05 1.93 34.41
C LEU A 23 -5.99 2.11 33.21
N LEU A 24 -6.94 3.05 33.30
CA LEU A 24 -7.85 3.43 32.20
C LEU A 24 -7.13 4.14 31.04
N CYS A 25 -5.96 4.74 31.26
CA CYS A 25 -5.15 5.39 30.21
C CYS A 25 -4.31 4.42 29.38
N LEU A 26 -4.21 3.13 29.76
CA LEU A 26 -3.44 2.13 29.01
C LEU A 26 -4.24 1.46 27.88
N ILE A 27 -5.53 1.76 27.76
CA ILE A 27 -6.34 1.33 26.63
C ILE A 27 -6.00 2.26 25.46
N SER A 28 -4.85 2.00 24.85
CA SER A 28 -4.47 2.58 23.57
C SER A 28 -5.56 2.26 22.56
N CYS A 29 -6.02 3.26 21.82
CA CYS A 29 -6.94 3.07 20.70
C CYS A 29 -6.21 2.20 19.66
N GLY A 30 -6.68 0.97 19.44
CA GLY A 30 -6.16 0.11 18.37
C GLY A 30 -6.70 0.61 17.03
N GLU A 31 -5.82 0.87 16.06
CA GLU A 31 -6.27 1.13 14.69
C GLU A 31 -6.67 -0.19 14.04
N VAL A 32 -7.90 -0.25 13.54
CA VAL A 32 -8.38 -1.44 12.84
C VAL A 32 -7.75 -1.46 11.45
N LEU A 33 -6.96 -2.49 11.16
CA LEU A 33 -6.47 -2.75 9.82
C LEU A 33 -7.67 -3.07 8.91
N GLU A 34 -7.89 -2.22 7.91
CA GLU A 34 -8.88 -2.47 6.86
C GLU A 34 -8.27 -3.36 5.76
N ASP A 35 -8.97 -4.41 5.39
CA ASP A 35 -8.56 -5.26 4.28
C ASP A 35 -8.56 -4.49 2.96
N VAL A 36 -7.49 -4.65 2.20
CA VAL A 36 -7.35 -3.98 0.92
C VAL A 36 -8.17 -4.71 -0.13
N SER A 37 -9.16 -4.02 -0.69
CA SER A 37 -9.84 -4.35 -1.92
C SER A 37 -9.19 -3.54 -3.04
N PHE A 38 -8.74 -4.23 -4.09
CA PHE A 38 -8.09 -3.57 -5.22
C PHE A 38 -8.46 -4.24 -6.54
N GLY A 39 -8.99 -3.43 -7.45
CA GLY A 39 -9.20 -3.79 -8.85
C GLY A 39 -8.44 -2.85 -9.75
N VAL A 40 -7.80 -3.39 -10.79
CA VAL A 40 -7.15 -2.63 -11.84
C VAL A 40 -7.60 -3.14 -13.20
N THR A 41 -8.01 -2.21 -14.07
CA THR A 41 -8.47 -2.53 -15.42
C THR A 41 -7.80 -1.59 -16.43
N PRO A 42 -7.15 -2.14 -17.46
CA PRO A 42 -6.65 -1.34 -18.58
C PRO A 42 -7.82 -0.75 -19.38
N ASP A 43 -7.65 0.48 -19.87
CA ASP A 43 -8.70 1.26 -20.53
C ASP A 43 -9.18 0.69 -21.88
N SER A 44 -8.29 0.04 -22.62
CA SER A 44 -8.49 -0.33 -24.03
C SER A 44 -8.23 -1.81 -24.30
N GLY A 45 -8.35 -2.67 -23.28
CA GLY A 45 -8.10 -4.10 -23.39
C GLY A 45 -6.66 -4.46 -23.01
N ASN A 46 -6.00 -5.35 -23.74
CA ASN A 46 -4.67 -5.86 -23.38
C ASN A 46 -3.60 -5.70 -24.48
N VAL A 47 -3.92 -5.03 -25.59
CA VAL A 47 -2.99 -4.78 -26.70
C VAL A 47 -2.89 -3.28 -26.94
N TYR A 48 -1.66 -2.77 -26.98
CA TYR A 48 -1.33 -1.35 -27.14
C TYR A 48 -0.16 -1.19 -28.11
N GLU A 49 0.09 0.04 -28.57
CA GLU A 49 1.24 0.35 -29.44
C GLU A 49 2.41 0.90 -28.61
N ALA A 50 3.64 0.57 -29.01
CA ALA A 50 4.84 1.14 -28.40
C ALA A 50 4.86 2.68 -28.51
N GLY A 51 5.32 3.34 -27.45
CA GLY A 51 5.36 4.80 -27.36
C GLY A 51 3.99 5.45 -27.10
N LYS A 52 2.92 4.67 -26.88
CA LYS A 52 1.59 5.18 -26.48
C LYS A 52 1.33 4.93 -24.99
N GLU A 53 0.51 5.78 -24.40
CA GLU A 53 0.08 5.63 -23.02
C GLU A 53 -0.88 4.45 -22.85
N VAL A 54 -0.58 3.60 -21.88
CA VAL A 54 -1.50 2.60 -21.34
C VAL A 54 -2.12 3.18 -20.08
N TYR A 55 -3.44 3.32 -20.04
CA TYR A 55 -4.15 3.84 -18.89
C TYR A 55 -4.71 2.71 -18.03
N PHE A 56 -4.33 2.67 -16.76
CA PHE A 56 -4.80 1.71 -15.77
C PHE A 56 -5.78 2.40 -14.82
N ASN A 57 -7.03 1.96 -14.83
CA ASN A 57 -8.08 2.50 -13.95
C ASN A 57 -8.16 1.67 -12.68
N PHE A 58 -8.18 2.34 -11.52
CA PHE A 58 -8.20 1.70 -10.21
C PHE A 58 -9.59 1.74 -9.58
N SER A 59 -9.85 0.74 -8.74
CA SER A 59 -11.03 0.67 -7.89
C SER A 59 -10.66 0.03 -6.54
N GLY A 60 -11.47 0.31 -5.52
CA GLY A 60 -11.26 -0.20 -4.17
C GLY A 60 -10.70 0.87 -3.22
N ASN A 61 -9.98 0.43 -2.18
CA ASN A 61 -9.57 1.24 -1.03
C ASN A 61 -8.06 1.14 -0.69
N PRO A 62 -7.12 1.10 -1.66
CA PRO A 62 -5.70 0.98 -1.31
C PRO A 62 -5.11 2.31 -0.80
N ASP A 63 -4.39 2.27 0.30
CA ASP A 63 -3.58 3.39 0.79
C ASP A 63 -2.34 3.58 -0.06
N TYR A 64 -1.67 2.49 -0.40
CA TYR A 64 -0.45 2.49 -1.20
C TYR A 64 -0.63 1.64 -2.44
N ILE A 65 -0.08 2.11 -3.55
CA ILE A 65 0.02 1.36 -4.81
C ILE A 65 1.45 1.48 -5.31
N THR A 66 2.08 0.34 -5.61
CA THR A 66 3.38 0.26 -6.27
C THR A 66 3.24 -0.49 -7.59
N PHE A 67 3.84 0.04 -8.64
CA PHE A 67 3.79 -0.52 -9.98
C PHE A 67 5.13 -1.11 -10.41
N TYR A 68 5.06 -2.23 -11.13
CA TYR A 68 6.17 -2.90 -11.79
C TYR A 68 5.77 -3.11 -13.24
N SER A 69 6.50 -2.50 -14.18
CA SER A 69 6.15 -2.55 -15.61
C SER A 69 6.35 -3.94 -16.21
N GLY A 70 7.18 -4.79 -15.60
CA GLY A 70 7.54 -6.09 -16.19
C GLY A 70 8.68 -5.98 -17.21
N GLU A 71 9.19 -4.78 -17.48
CA GLU A 71 10.40 -4.56 -18.27
C GLU A 71 11.64 -5.11 -17.56
N ALA A 72 12.75 -5.22 -18.28
CA ALA A 72 14.02 -5.63 -17.71
C ALA A 72 14.38 -4.71 -16.53
N GLY A 73 14.79 -5.29 -15.40
CA GLY A 73 15.06 -4.54 -14.17
C GLY A 73 13.82 -4.09 -13.38
N HIS A 74 12.62 -4.13 -13.95
CA HIS A 74 11.36 -3.67 -13.34
C HIS A 74 10.31 -4.77 -13.18
N LYS A 75 10.76 -6.02 -13.02
CA LYS A 75 9.89 -7.18 -12.78
C LYS A 75 9.59 -7.38 -11.30
N TYR A 76 8.34 -7.72 -10.98
CA TYR A 76 7.91 -7.97 -9.60
C TYR A 76 8.69 -9.12 -8.92
N GLU A 77 9.19 -10.08 -9.68
CA GLU A 77 10.00 -11.19 -9.17
C GLU A 77 11.32 -10.73 -8.52
N TYR A 78 11.70 -9.48 -8.79
CA TYR A 78 12.86 -8.81 -8.20
C TYR A 78 12.49 -7.79 -7.10
N ALA A 79 11.22 -7.69 -6.72
CA ALA A 79 10.76 -6.75 -5.69
C ALA A 79 11.55 -6.93 -4.37
N GLY A 80 12.14 -5.84 -3.89
CA GLY A 80 12.95 -5.80 -2.67
C GLY A 80 14.30 -6.52 -2.78
N LYS A 81 14.67 -7.05 -3.95
CA LYS A 81 15.97 -7.66 -4.19
C LYS A 81 16.98 -6.61 -4.65
N ILE A 82 18.21 -6.79 -4.21
CA ILE A 82 19.37 -6.01 -4.67
C ILE A 82 19.93 -6.72 -5.90
N ASP A 83 20.15 -5.96 -6.97
CA ASP A 83 20.80 -6.46 -8.18
C ASP A 83 22.32 -6.63 -8.00
N GLY A 84 23.01 -7.05 -9.07
CA GLY A 84 24.46 -7.25 -9.05
C GLY A 84 25.28 -5.97 -8.87
N GLU A 85 24.65 -4.80 -8.98
CA GLU A 85 25.27 -3.47 -8.87
C GLU A 85 24.94 -2.78 -7.54
N GLY A 86 24.16 -3.43 -6.66
CA GLY A 86 23.79 -2.87 -5.37
C GLY A 86 22.51 -2.03 -5.38
N THR A 87 21.76 -2.00 -6.48
CA THR A 87 20.50 -1.27 -6.60
C THR A 87 19.33 -2.18 -6.27
N ALA A 88 18.47 -1.73 -5.36
CA ALA A 88 17.26 -2.46 -4.99
C ALA A 88 16.10 -2.09 -5.93
N ASN A 89 15.38 -3.11 -6.42
CA ASN A 89 14.16 -2.89 -7.20
C ASN A 89 12.96 -2.74 -6.27
N TYR A 90 12.52 -1.49 -6.05
CA TYR A 90 11.35 -1.17 -5.23
C TYR A 90 10.06 -0.92 -6.03
N GLY A 91 10.11 -1.03 -7.36
CA GLY A 91 9.02 -0.60 -8.23
C GLY A 91 8.79 0.92 -8.19
N ILE A 92 7.80 1.37 -8.95
CA ILE A 92 7.41 2.77 -9.07
C ILE A 92 6.29 3.06 -8.06
N PRO A 93 6.46 4.00 -7.11
CA PRO A 93 5.38 4.38 -6.21
C PRO A 93 4.32 5.18 -6.97
N VAL A 94 3.11 4.63 -7.09
CA VAL A 94 1.97 5.24 -7.78
C VAL A 94 1.07 6.02 -6.82
N LYS A 95 0.87 5.49 -5.61
CA LYS A 95 0.02 6.10 -4.58
C LYS A 95 0.66 5.98 -3.20
N ALA A 96 0.51 7.03 -2.41
CA ALA A 96 0.78 7.05 -0.97
C ALA A 96 -0.52 7.29 -0.20
N MET A 97 -0.54 6.95 1.10
CA MET A 97 -1.75 6.93 1.95
C MET A 97 -2.61 8.19 1.85
N ASN A 98 -2.00 9.38 1.90
CA ASN A 98 -2.73 10.65 1.87
C ASN A 98 -3.02 11.17 0.45
N ALA A 99 -2.59 10.46 -0.60
CA ALA A 99 -2.82 10.82 -1.99
C ALA A 99 -4.03 10.05 -2.53
N ARG A 100 -4.78 10.68 -3.43
CA ARG A 100 -5.79 9.99 -4.24
C ARG A 100 -5.18 9.69 -5.60
N ALA A 101 -5.34 8.45 -6.05
CA ALA A 101 -4.95 8.02 -7.39
C ALA A 101 -6.03 7.07 -7.89
N ASP A 102 -6.90 7.57 -8.76
CA ASP A 102 -7.98 6.78 -9.36
C ASP A 102 -7.52 6.09 -10.65
N ASN A 103 -6.38 6.51 -11.21
CA ASN A 103 -5.75 5.93 -12.39
C ASN A 103 -4.23 6.16 -12.38
N TYR A 104 -3.54 5.48 -13.28
CA TYR A 104 -2.12 5.64 -13.58
C TYR A 104 -1.87 5.38 -15.06
N SER A 105 -1.04 6.18 -15.71
CA SER A 105 -0.58 5.93 -17.08
C SER A 105 0.89 5.51 -17.10
N TYR A 106 1.24 4.65 -18.06
CA TYR A 106 2.61 4.25 -18.33
C TYR A 106 2.84 4.10 -19.83
N ILE A 107 4.04 4.43 -20.31
CA ILE A 107 4.44 4.27 -21.70
C ILE A 107 5.45 3.14 -21.79
N TYR A 108 5.16 2.15 -22.62
CA TYR A 108 6.12 1.11 -23.00
C TYR A 108 6.77 1.51 -24.32
N GLU A 109 8.09 1.68 -24.33
CA GLU A 109 8.81 2.15 -25.52
C GLU A 109 9.16 1.03 -26.51
N THR A 110 9.14 -0.23 -26.06
CA THR A 110 9.54 -1.39 -26.87
C THR A 110 8.40 -2.39 -26.97
N ALA A 111 8.19 -2.93 -28.17
CA ALA A 111 7.24 -4.01 -28.40
C ALA A 111 7.59 -5.27 -27.59
N GLY A 112 6.58 -6.01 -27.15
CA GLY A 112 6.75 -7.21 -26.35
C GLY A 112 5.55 -7.56 -25.48
N GLU A 113 5.68 -8.66 -24.74
CA GLU A 113 4.71 -9.06 -23.72
C GLU A 113 5.25 -8.73 -22.33
N TYR A 114 4.43 -8.04 -21.54
CA TYR A 114 4.78 -7.59 -20.20
C TYR A 114 3.75 -8.07 -19.18
N ASP A 115 4.24 -8.48 -18.01
CA ASP A 115 3.41 -8.65 -16.82
C ASP A 115 3.43 -7.34 -16.03
N ALA A 116 2.46 -6.47 -16.30
CA ALA A 116 2.23 -5.25 -15.54
C ALA A 116 1.66 -5.61 -14.16
N VAL A 117 2.41 -5.36 -13.09
CA VAL A 117 2.03 -5.76 -11.73
C VAL A 117 1.79 -4.53 -10.85
N PHE A 118 0.64 -4.51 -10.20
CA PHE A 118 0.30 -3.53 -9.18
C PHE A 118 0.22 -4.22 -7.82
N VAL A 119 0.96 -3.69 -6.85
CA VAL A 119 0.93 -4.11 -5.45
C VAL A 119 0.18 -3.04 -4.66
N ALA A 120 -1.04 -3.36 -4.25
CA ALA A 120 -1.90 -2.50 -3.46
C ALA A 120 -1.88 -2.96 -2.00
N ARG A 121 -1.73 -2.02 -1.05
CA ARG A 121 -1.71 -2.37 0.39
C ARG A 121 -2.31 -1.29 1.28
N ASN A 122 -2.86 -1.74 2.40
CA ASN A 122 -3.20 -0.95 3.59
C ASN A 122 -2.33 -1.44 4.74
N ALA A 123 -1.87 -0.53 5.61
CA ALA A 123 -0.99 -0.90 6.69
C ALA A 123 -1.22 -0.03 7.94
N THR A 124 -1.25 -0.69 9.10
CA THR A 124 -1.23 -0.06 10.42
C THR A 124 0.02 -0.50 11.18
N PHE A 125 0.21 -0.05 12.41
CA PHE A 125 1.28 -0.55 13.27
C PHE A 125 1.14 -2.05 13.58
N GLU A 126 -0.08 -2.59 13.56
CA GLU A 126 -0.37 -3.98 13.92
C GLU A 126 -0.19 -4.96 12.76
N GLY A 127 -0.20 -4.47 11.51
CA GLY A 127 0.01 -5.33 10.35
C GLY A 127 -0.25 -4.66 9.00
N GLU A 128 -0.22 -5.47 7.94
CA GLU A 128 -0.55 -5.06 6.57
C GLU A 128 -1.55 -6.02 5.91
N SER A 129 -2.41 -5.46 5.05
CA SER A 129 -3.24 -6.20 4.09
C SER A 129 -2.77 -5.84 2.69
N LYS A 130 -2.64 -6.82 1.79
CA LYS A 130 -2.00 -6.66 0.48
C LYS A 130 -2.66 -7.48 -0.61
N VAL A 131 -2.88 -6.87 -1.77
CA VAL A 131 -3.30 -7.52 -3.02
C VAL A 131 -2.25 -7.28 -4.10
N VAL A 132 -1.91 -8.33 -4.85
CA VAL A 132 -1.03 -8.26 -6.02
C VAL A 132 -1.86 -8.57 -7.25
N ALA A 133 -2.08 -7.55 -8.10
CA ALA A 133 -2.79 -7.70 -9.37
C ALA A 133 -1.79 -7.75 -10.52
N ARG A 134 -1.95 -8.74 -11.42
CA ARG A 134 -1.08 -8.94 -12.58
C ARG A 134 -1.90 -8.88 -13.86
N LEU A 135 -1.51 -8.00 -14.77
CA LEU A 135 -2.11 -7.83 -16.08
C LEU A 135 -1.09 -8.23 -17.16
N LYS A 136 -1.52 -9.07 -18.10
CA LYS A 136 -0.73 -9.36 -19.30
C LYS A 136 -1.01 -8.28 -20.33
N ILE A 137 0.00 -7.50 -20.66
CA ILE A 137 -0.05 -6.41 -21.64
C ILE A 137 0.81 -6.79 -22.84
N THR A 138 0.25 -6.69 -24.04
CA THR A 138 0.96 -6.86 -25.30
C THR A 138 1.19 -5.49 -25.92
N ILE A 139 2.45 -5.17 -26.20
CA ILE A 139 2.84 -3.94 -26.89
C ILE A 139 3.26 -4.33 -28.30
N ALA A 140 2.53 -3.84 -29.29
CA ALA A 140 2.83 -4.02 -30.70
C ALA A 140 3.87 -2.98 -31.16
N GLU A 141 4.59 -3.31 -32.24
CA GLU A 141 5.44 -2.34 -32.93
C GLU A 141 4.62 -1.11 -33.33
N PRO A 142 5.21 0.10 -33.29
CA PRO A 142 4.51 1.28 -33.76
C PRO A 142 4.18 1.09 -35.24
N ALA A 143 2.99 1.53 -35.66
CA ALA A 143 2.65 1.51 -37.07
C ALA A 143 3.71 2.32 -37.84
N ASP A 144 4.33 1.71 -38.85
CA ASP A 144 5.25 2.39 -39.76
C ASP A 144 4.52 3.61 -40.33
N ASN A 145 4.97 4.81 -39.97
CA ASN A 145 4.45 6.04 -40.56
C ASN A 145 5.02 6.13 -41.99
N GLU A 146 4.29 5.58 -42.97
CA GLU A 146 4.56 5.78 -44.40
C GLU A 146 4.44 7.25 -44.82
#